data_AF-Q0JG25-F1
#
_entry.id   AF-Q0JG25-F1
#
_cell.length_a   1.000
_cell.length_b   1.000
_cell.length_c   1.000
_cell.angle_alpha   90.00
_cell.angle_beta   90.00
_cell.angle_gamma   90.00
#
_symmetry.space_group_name_H-M   'P 1'
#
loop_
_entity.id
_entity.type
_entity.pdbx_description
1 polymer ?
#
loop_
_entity_poly.entity_id
_entity_poly.type
_entity_poly.pdbx_seq_one_letter_code
_entity_poly.pdbx_strand_id
1 'polypeptide(L)'
;MAKATSTNNAFLSVFNLDMEYVKIHIAKSRITRVVQLGRWKRSRKHHIELVGDNDLLKKVLACKNLRYLSLRGISLIESIPEAIGTLAELLVLDLRACHNLEKLPGSIGSLLKLEYLDLSECFLLEEMPKEIGELSKLQVLKGFLVGSSRKKSSPCRLADLATKAQNLRKLNITTGRQSLVCDEDELCQLAKCQHLESLTITWIGEASTEPYLPLPSSLTKLDLRRAPTASLLNIIHPSTSVSLKRLYIRGGKLRTLGQDGGWNVETLRARCLNDLECEWSELHGLFRELRFVEMWRCARLSFWPCDGRGVWDKGSPSLARRSIGVCYGVKGNNLPPWHEVVQLYASNNIPAMRIFYPHHDVLEALRGTGIGISLDVEGQFLPSFASEPSVAAAWVKTNVQAFYPAVSFKFITVGNQVALREMRYILPAMQNIYAALSAVGLDHIKVSTSVRRDVLGLSYPPSAGAFSSAMEQYMAPIVQFLAKIGAPLLASVFPYFTYVHNQEGIDIDYALFTSPGTVVQDGEHSYQNLFDAIVDALYSAMEKVGGSTVRIVVSDSGWPSAGAPAATKDNARAYVQNLINHVSKGTPKRPVPIETYIFAMFNENEKTGDEIERNFGLFEPDKSPVYPITFS
;
A
#
# COMPACT_ATOMS: atom_id res chain seq x y z
N MET A 1 11.74 -9.96 -36.71
CA MET A 1 12.29 -10.69 -37.88
C MET A 1 13.69 -11.17 -37.51
N ALA A 2 13.87 -12.44 -37.13
CA ALA A 2 15.20 -13.04 -37.04
C ALA A 2 15.41 -13.94 -38.26
N LYS A 3 15.66 -13.32 -39.42
CA LYS A 3 16.20 -14.03 -40.58
C LYS A 3 17.72 -13.94 -40.48
N ALA A 4 18.34 -14.97 -39.92
CA ALA A 4 19.76 -15.23 -40.14
C ALA A 4 19.88 -16.34 -41.20
N THR A 5 19.55 -16.01 -42.44
CA THR A 5 19.95 -16.79 -43.62
C THR A 5 21.32 -16.31 -44.05
N SER A 6 22.37 -16.84 -43.42
CA SER A 6 23.75 -16.75 -43.91
C SER A 6 24.64 -17.67 -43.06
N THR A 7 25.23 -18.66 -43.72
CA THR A 7 26.23 -19.58 -43.21
C THR A 7 27.48 -18.82 -42.73
N ASN A 8 27.97 -19.12 -41.53
CA ASN A 8 29.27 -18.69 -40.94
C ASN A 8 29.43 -17.33 -40.24
N ASN A 9 28.39 -16.66 -39.75
CA ASN A 9 28.62 -15.50 -38.88
C ASN A 9 28.76 -15.87 -37.40
N ALA A 10 29.98 -15.74 -36.89
CA ALA A 10 30.27 -15.75 -35.46
C ALA A 10 29.84 -14.40 -34.87
N PHE A 11 28.89 -14.39 -33.93
CA PHE A 11 28.39 -13.17 -33.29
C PHE A 11 28.98 -13.01 -31.89
N LEU A 12 29.36 -11.78 -31.52
CA LEU A 12 29.79 -11.48 -30.14
C LEU A 12 28.64 -11.66 -29.13
N SER A 13 27.42 -11.30 -29.53
CA SER A 13 26.22 -11.36 -28.70
C SER A 13 25.00 -11.81 -29.49
N VAL A 14 24.15 -12.63 -28.86
CA VAL A 14 22.89 -13.13 -29.42
C VAL A 14 21.76 -12.82 -28.44
N PHE A 15 20.74 -12.09 -28.89
CA PHE A 15 19.58 -11.72 -28.07
C PHE A 15 18.27 -12.12 -28.77
N ASN A 16 17.41 -12.83 -28.06
CA ASN A 16 16.01 -12.96 -28.40
C ASN A 16 15.25 -11.74 -27.84
N LEU A 17 14.83 -10.84 -28.73
CA LEU A 17 14.14 -9.62 -28.32
C LEU A 17 12.65 -9.87 -27.99
N ASP A 18 11.97 -10.72 -28.78
CA ASP A 18 10.53 -10.92 -28.61
C ASP A 18 9.92 -12.18 -29.25
N MET A 19 10.74 -13.16 -29.68
CA MET A 19 10.24 -14.37 -30.33
C MET A 19 9.73 -15.38 -29.29
N GLU A 20 8.53 -15.91 -29.50
CA GLU A 20 7.94 -16.99 -28.69
C GLU A 20 8.46 -18.36 -29.11
N TYR A 21 8.65 -18.57 -30.41
CA TYR A 21 9.28 -19.77 -30.97
C TYR A 21 10.64 -19.40 -31.54
N VAL A 22 11.72 -19.86 -30.90
CA VAL A 22 13.09 -19.50 -31.26
C VAL A 22 13.66 -20.57 -32.17
N LYS A 23 13.88 -20.21 -33.44
CA LYS A 23 14.68 -20.97 -34.40
C LYS A 23 15.94 -20.17 -34.73
N ILE A 24 17.06 -20.55 -34.13
CA ILE A 24 18.36 -19.89 -34.30
C ILE A 24 19.41 -20.96 -34.63
N HIS A 25 20.33 -20.63 -35.53
CA HIS A 25 21.48 -21.48 -35.82
C HIS A 25 22.74 -20.83 -35.22
N ILE A 26 23.28 -21.42 -34.17
CA ILE A 26 24.55 -21.00 -33.56
C ILE A 26 25.62 -21.99 -34.00
N ALA A 27 26.55 -21.53 -34.83
CA ALA A 27 27.75 -22.28 -35.14
C ALA A 27 28.71 -22.24 -33.94
N LYS A 28 29.60 -23.25 -33.83
CA LYS A 28 30.67 -23.27 -32.84
C LYS A 28 31.52 -21.99 -33.00
N SER A 29 31.39 -21.07 -32.07
CA SER A 29 32.00 -19.74 -32.14
C SER A 29 33.04 -19.56 -31.03
N ARG A 30 34.21 -19.07 -31.41
CA ARG A 30 35.26 -18.67 -30.45
C ARG A 30 35.12 -17.23 -29.97
N ILE A 31 34.19 -16.44 -30.48
CA ILE A 31 34.06 -15.02 -30.09
C ILE A 31 32.77 -14.71 -29.34
N THR A 32 31.80 -15.62 -29.33
CA THR A 32 30.50 -15.41 -28.67
C THR A 32 30.66 -15.33 -27.16
N ARG A 33 30.22 -14.21 -26.57
CA ARG A 33 30.30 -13.94 -25.13
C ARG A 33 28.96 -13.85 -24.44
N VAL A 34 27.89 -13.51 -25.16
CA VAL A 34 26.56 -13.31 -24.59
C VAL A 34 25.52 -14.06 -25.43
N VAL A 35 24.74 -14.92 -24.78
CA VAL A 35 23.58 -15.58 -25.38
C VAL A 35 22.39 -15.43 -24.44
N GLN A 36 21.37 -14.69 -24.89
CA GLN A 36 20.09 -14.56 -24.22
C GLN A 36 19.00 -15.09 -25.15
N LEU A 37 18.50 -16.28 -24.88
CA LEU A 37 17.39 -16.88 -25.64
C LEU A 37 16.03 -16.58 -25.00
N GLY A 38 16.03 -16.26 -23.69
CA GLY A 38 14.85 -15.86 -22.93
C GLY A 38 14.37 -14.42 -23.16
N ARG A 39 13.09 -14.14 -22.87
CA ARG A 39 12.50 -12.78 -22.91
C ARG A 39 12.78 -12.05 -21.60
N TRP A 40 12.96 -10.72 -21.71
CA TRP A 40 13.18 -9.87 -20.54
C TRP A 40 11.89 -9.64 -19.72
N LYS A 41 10.72 -9.65 -20.38
CA LYS A 41 9.39 -9.42 -19.77
C LYS A 41 9.01 -10.57 -18.83
N ARG A 42 8.29 -10.24 -17.75
CA ARG A 42 7.83 -11.21 -16.74
C ARG A 42 6.36 -11.56 -17.00
N SER A 43 6.08 -12.73 -17.56
CA SER A 43 4.69 -13.19 -17.75
C SER A 43 4.61 -14.71 -17.70
N ARG A 44 3.62 -15.24 -16.98
CA ARG A 44 3.25 -16.66 -17.00
C ARG A 44 2.44 -17.05 -18.24
N LYS A 45 2.04 -16.08 -19.08
CA LYS A 45 1.24 -16.29 -20.30
C LYS A 45 2.09 -16.45 -21.56
N HIS A 46 3.41 -16.27 -21.47
CA HIS A 46 4.31 -16.29 -22.63
C HIS A 46 5.49 -17.22 -22.35
N HIS A 47 5.35 -18.48 -22.77
CA HIS A 47 6.46 -19.45 -22.77
C HIS A 47 7.32 -19.25 -24.02
N ILE A 48 8.60 -19.62 -23.93
CA ILE A 48 9.50 -19.62 -25.08
C ILE A 48 9.83 -21.07 -25.40
N GLU A 49 9.56 -21.50 -26.62
CA GLU A 49 9.86 -22.84 -27.08
C GLU A 49 11.03 -22.80 -28.07
N LEU A 50 11.99 -23.69 -27.87
CA LEU A 50 13.04 -23.95 -28.86
C LEU A 50 12.46 -24.91 -29.90
N VAL A 51 12.30 -24.45 -31.14
CA VAL A 51 11.64 -25.23 -32.20
C VAL A 51 12.64 -25.65 -33.28
N GLY A 52 12.67 -26.95 -33.58
CA GLY A 52 13.31 -27.50 -34.78
C GLY A 52 14.81 -27.79 -34.71
N ASP A 53 15.43 -27.77 -33.51
CA ASP A 53 16.85 -28.14 -33.32
C ASP A 53 17.09 -28.63 -31.88
N ASN A 54 16.90 -29.94 -31.64
CA ASN A 54 17.12 -30.58 -30.33
C ASN A 54 18.57 -30.45 -29.84
N ASP A 55 19.51 -30.10 -30.73
CA ASP A 55 20.92 -29.91 -30.41
C ASP A 55 21.31 -28.42 -30.21
N LEU A 56 20.36 -27.48 -30.28
CA LEU A 56 20.65 -26.05 -30.11
C LEU A 56 21.38 -25.77 -28.78
N LEU A 57 20.93 -26.39 -27.69
CA LEU A 57 21.57 -26.23 -26.40
C LEU A 57 23.02 -26.76 -26.42
N LYS A 58 23.27 -27.92 -27.04
CA LYS A 58 24.64 -28.45 -27.22
C LYS A 58 25.52 -27.48 -28.03
N LYS A 59 24.97 -26.84 -29.06
CA LYS A 59 25.69 -25.84 -29.89
C LYS A 59 26.03 -24.58 -29.10
N VAL A 60 25.10 -24.06 -28.29
CA VAL A 60 25.35 -22.93 -27.38
C VAL A 60 26.47 -23.29 -26.40
N LEU A 61 26.41 -24.48 -25.80
CA LEU A 61 27.41 -24.97 -24.85
C LEU A 61 28.77 -25.29 -25.50
N ALA A 62 28.88 -25.29 -26.83
CA ALA A 62 30.15 -25.40 -27.54
C ALA A 62 30.92 -24.06 -27.62
N CYS A 63 30.27 -22.92 -27.28
CA CYS A 63 30.87 -21.58 -27.31
C CYS A 63 31.69 -21.32 -26.04
N LYS A 64 32.95 -21.76 -26.00
CA LYS A 64 33.79 -21.77 -24.77
C LYS A 64 34.09 -20.41 -24.13
N ASN A 65 33.94 -19.31 -24.87
CA ASN A 65 34.18 -17.95 -24.38
C ASN A 65 32.90 -17.26 -23.86
N LEU A 66 31.82 -18.02 -23.67
CA LEU A 66 30.55 -17.50 -23.16
C LEU A 66 30.73 -16.99 -21.72
N ARG A 67 30.31 -15.75 -21.49
CA ARG A 67 30.31 -15.08 -20.17
C ARG A 67 28.89 -14.92 -19.61
N TYR A 68 27.88 -14.85 -20.47
CA TYR A 68 26.48 -14.70 -20.10
C TYR A 68 25.62 -15.69 -20.87
N LEU A 69 24.86 -16.52 -20.17
CA LEU A 69 23.84 -17.41 -20.72
C LEU A 69 22.52 -17.19 -19.99
N SER A 70 21.47 -16.79 -20.72
CA SER A 70 20.11 -16.74 -20.20
C SER A 70 19.17 -17.59 -21.05
N LEU A 71 18.57 -18.58 -20.39
CA LEU A 71 17.51 -19.46 -20.89
C LEU A 71 16.17 -19.12 -20.25
N ARG A 72 16.06 -17.92 -19.67
CA ARG A 72 14.91 -17.51 -18.87
C ARG A 72 13.58 -17.74 -19.60
N GLY A 73 12.66 -18.43 -18.92
CA GLY A 73 11.30 -18.67 -19.39
C GLY A 73 11.18 -19.69 -20.52
N ILE A 74 12.26 -20.38 -20.89
CA ILE A 74 12.22 -21.42 -21.90
C ILE A 74 11.52 -22.66 -21.32
N SER A 75 10.48 -23.13 -22.00
CA SER A 75 9.77 -24.37 -21.69
C SER A 75 10.48 -25.57 -22.33
N LEU A 76 10.11 -26.78 -21.90
CA LEU A 76 10.61 -28.06 -22.42
C LEU A 76 12.10 -28.38 -22.16
N ILE A 77 12.87 -27.49 -21.51
CA ILE A 77 14.20 -27.84 -20.99
C ILE A 77 14.02 -28.61 -19.68
N GLU A 78 14.05 -29.94 -19.77
CA GLU A 78 13.95 -30.84 -18.59
C GLU A 78 15.26 -30.95 -17.83
N SER A 79 16.40 -30.86 -18.52
CA SER A 79 17.74 -30.91 -17.91
C SER A 79 18.75 -30.05 -18.66
N ILE A 80 19.73 -29.52 -17.92
CA ILE A 80 20.91 -28.88 -18.52
C ILE A 80 21.98 -29.95 -18.80
N PRO A 81 22.56 -30.03 -20.01
CA PRO A 81 23.60 -31.01 -20.33
C PRO A 81 24.90 -30.82 -19.55
N GLU A 82 25.62 -31.92 -19.29
CA GLU A 82 26.95 -31.92 -18.65
C GLU A 82 28.00 -31.05 -19.39
N ALA A 83 27.77 -30.73 -20.67
CA ALA A 83 28.63 -29.81 -21.41
C ALA A 83 28.67 -28.39 -20.80
N ILE A 84 27.74 -28.02 -19.91
CA ILE A 84 27.75 -26.71 -19.24
C ILE A 84 29.06 -26.45 -18.50
N GLY A 85 29.61 -27.46 -17.80
CA GLY A 85 30.85 -27.30 -17.03
C GLY A 85 32.08 -26.96 -17.85
N THR A 86 31.99 -27.06 -19.18
CA THR A 86 33.07 -26.69 -20.09
C THR A 86 33.15 -25.18 -20.36
N LEU A 87 32.19 -24.39 -19.90
CA LEU A 87 32.15 -22.93 -20.07
C LEU A 87 32.94 -22.21 -18.98
N ALA A 88 34.26 -22.40 -18.97
CA ALA A 88 35.16 -21.87 -17.94
C ALA A 88 35.12 -20.33 -17.75
N GLU A 89 34.64 -19.60 -18.76
CA GLU A 89 34.50 -18.12 -18.73
C GLU A 89 33.13 -17.62 -18.26
N LEU A 90 32.19 -18.52 -17.93
CA LEU A 90 30.81 -18.14 -17.63
C LEU A 90 30.72 -17.39 -16.29
N LEU A 91 30.16 -16.17 -16.32
CA LEU A 91 29.95 -15.31 -15.17
C LEU A 91 28.48 -15.33 -14.71
N VAL A 92 27.55 -15.43 -15.66
CA VAL A 92 26.11 -15.36 -15.42
C VAL A 92 25.39 -16.53 -16.09
N LEU A 93 24.64 -17.29 -15.30
CA LEU A 93 23.71 -18.31 -15.75
C LEU A 93 22.30 -18.02 -15.22
N ASP A 94 21.40 -17.61 -16.12
CA ASP A 94 20.00 -17.29 -15.80
C ASP A 94 19.07 -18.35 -16.39
N LEU A 95 18.58 -19.23 -15.51
CA LEU A 95 17.64 -20.31 -15.84
C LEU A 95 16.24 -20.01 -15.26
N ARG A 96 16.00 -18.76 -14.83
CA ARG A 96 14.77 -18.38 -14.16
C ARG A 96 13.54 -18.75 -15.00
N ALA A 97 12.51 -19.27 -14.33
CA ALA A 97 11.23 -19.64 -14.96
C ALA A 97 11.36 -20.70 -16.08
N CYS A 98 12.43 -21.51 -16.08
CA CYS A 98 12.44 -22.77 -16.84
C CYS A 98 11.54 -23.77 -16.10
N HIS A 99 10.22 -23.67 -16.32
CA HIS A 99 9.23 -24.39 -15.51
C HIS A 99 9.32 -25.91 -15.63
N ASN A 100 9.87 -26.44 -16.72
CA ASN A 100 10.08 -27.86 -16.95
C ASN A 100 11.42 -28.39 -16.41
N LEU A 101 12.30 -27.53 -15.89
CA LEU A 101 13.63 -27.95 -15.45
C LEU A 101 13.54 -28.82 -14.20
N GLU A 102 13.91 -30.09 -14.32
CA GLU A 102 13.87 -31.09 -13.26
C GLU A 102 15.24 -31.31 -12.62
N LYS A 103 16.32 -31.22 -13.41
CA LYS A 103 17.68 -31.58 -12.97
C LYS A 103 18.75 -30.62 -13.48
N LEU A 104 19.74 -30.37 -12.62
CA LEU A 104 21.00 -29.71 -12.96
C LEU A 104 22.14 -30.75 -12.99
N PRO A 105 23.10 -30.61 -13.91
CA PRO A 105 24.24 -31.52 -14.02
C PRO A 105 25.30 -31.24 -12.93
N GLY A 106 26.06 -32.27 -12.54
CA GLY A 106 27.14 -32.12 -11.55
C GLY A 106 28.30 -31.26 -12.05
N SER A 107 28.56 -31.27 -13.37
CA SER A 107 29.57 -30.40 -13.99
C SER A 107 29.33 -28.90 -13.81
N ILE A 108 28.16 -28.46 -13.31
CA ILE A 108 27.93 -27.06 -12.96
C ILE A 108 28.99 -26.52 -11.99
N GLY A 109 29.53 -27.35 -11.09
CA GLY A 109 30.59 -26.95 -10.16
C GLY A 109 31.94 -26.63 -10.82
N SER A 110 32.12 -26.96 -12.11
CA SER A 110 33.33 -26.59 -12.87
C SER A 110 33.31 -25.12 -13.33
N LEU A 111 32.21 -24.39 -13.13
CA LEU A 111 32.07 -22.99 -13.51
C LEU A 111 32.73 -22.06 -12.47
N LEU A 112 34.04 -22.16 -12.29
CA LEU A 112 34.78 -21.49 -11.21
C LEU A 112 34.75 -19.94 -11.28
N LYS A 113 34.34 -19.35 -12.41
CA LYS A 113 34.13 -17.90 -12.56
C LYS A 113 32.67 -17.45 -12.39
N LEU A 114 31.74 -18.36 -12.14
CA LEU A 114 30.32 -18.03 -12.06
C LEU A 114 30.05 -17.14 -10.84
N GLU A 115 29.51 -15.95 -11.08
CA GLU A 115 29.16 -14.97 -10.06
C GLU A 115 27.65 -14.95 -9.79
N TYR A 116 26.83 -15.33 -10.78
CA TYR A 116 25.37 -15.26 -10.72
C TYR A 116 24.71 -16.53 -11.26
N LEU A 117 23.88 -17.16 -10.43
CA LEU A 117 23.02 -18.29 -10.80
C LEU A 117 21.57 -18.03 -10.35
N ASP A 118 20.63 -18.01 -11.29
CA ASP A 118 19.20 -17.82 -10.99
C ASP A 118 18.37 -19.00 -11.47
N LEU A 119 17.82 -19.75 -10.51
CA LEU A 119 16.93 -20.89 -10.68
C LEU A 119 15.52 -20.56 -10.16
N SER A 120 15.20 -19.28 -9.93
CA SER A 120 13.91 -18.89 -9.39
C SER A 120 12.78 -19.32 -10.33
N GLU A 121 11.63 -19.72 -9.79
CA GLU A 121 10.45 -20.11 -10.59
C GLU A 121 10.66 -21.40 -11.45
N CYS A 122 11.70 -22.19 -11.18
CA CYS A 122 11.89 -23.57 -11.68
C CYS A 122 11.19 -24.57 -10.74
N PHE A 123 9.86 -24.68 -10.84
CA PHE A 123 9.04 -25.37 -9.84
C PHE A 123 9.09 -26.90 -9.87
N LEU A 124 9.72 -27.51 -10.88
CA LEU A 124 9.92 -28.96 -11.01
C LEU A 124 11.33 -29.41 -10.62
N LEU A 125 12.24 -28.48 -10.29
CA LEU A 125 13.60 -28.82 -9.89
C LEU A 125 13.55 -29.65 -8.61
N GLU A 126 14.11 -30.86 -8.67
CA GLU A 126 13.94 -31.85 -7.60
C GLU A 126 15.00 -31.74 -6.52
N GLU A 127 16.24 -31.40 -6.88
CA GLU A 127 17.37 -31.35 -5.96
C GLU A 127 18.46 -30.38 -6.45
N MET A 128 19.34 -29.98 -5.54
CA MET A 128 20.53 -29.19 -5.84
C MET A 128 21.75 -30.12 -5.97
N PRO A 129 22.47 -30.16 -7.11
CA PRO A 129 23.68 -30.99 -7.23
C PRO A 129 24.74 -30.52 -6.23
N LYS A 130 25.44 -31.47 -5.60
CA LYS A 130 26.42 -31.24 -4.53
C LYS A 130 27.50 -30.22 -4.92
N GLU A 131 27.88 -30.26 -6.19
CA GLU A 131 28.94 -29.48 -6.81
C GLU A 131 28.63 -27.98 -6.89
N ILE A 132 27.38 -27.54 -6.65
CA ILE A 132 27.07 -26.10 -6.47
C ILE A 132 27.91 -25.48 -5.35
N GLY A 133 28.28 -26.26 -4.32
CA GLY A 133 29.18 -25.80 -3.27
C GLY A 133 30.57 -25.38 -3.80
N GLU A 134 31.05 -25.94 -4.91
CA GLU A 134 32.39 -25.65 -5.46
C GLU A 134 32.49 -24.28 -6.15
N LEU A 135 31.37 -23.56 -6.33
CA LEU A 135 31.30 -22.27 -7.01
C LEU A 135 31.86 -21.14 -6.14
N SER A 136 33.18 -21.12 -5.95
CA SER A 136 33.88 -20.19 -5.05
C SER A 136 33.71 -18.70 -5.35
N LYS A 137 33.38 -18.33 -6.60
CA LYS A 137 33.12 -16.93 -7.03
C LYS A 137 31.64 -16.54 -6.98
N LEU A 138 30.75 -17.45 -6.61
CA LEU A 138 29.31 -17.20 -6.63
C LEU A 138 28.93 -16.11 -5.61
N GLN A 139 28.28 -15.05 -6.10
CA GLN A 139 27.81 -13.93 -5.29
C GLN A 139 26.29 -13.92 -5.13
N VAL A 140 25.58 -14.42 -6.14
CA VAL A 140 24.12 -14.47 -6.17
C VAL A 140 23.65 -15.86 -6.55
N LEU A 141 22.92 -16.49 -5.63
CA LEU A 141 22.23 -17.75 -5.86
C LEU A 141 20.74 -17.57 -5.59
N LYS A 142 19.89 -17.86 -6.57
CA LYS A 142 18.43 -17.83 -6.35
C LYS A 142 17.76 -19.11 -6.77
N GLY A 143 16.69 -19.46 -6.05
CA GLY A 143 15.95 -20.69 -6.29
C GLY A 143 16.64 -21.90 -5.66
N PHE A 144 17.48 -21.70 -4.64
CA PHE A 144 18.10 -22.80 -3.89
C PHE A 144 17.02 -23.60 -3.15
N LEU A 145 17.07 -24.92 -3.23
CA LEU A 145 16.03 -25.81 -2.75
C LEU A 145 16.53 -26.51 -1.49
N VAL A 146 15.75 -26.41 -0.41
CA VAL A 146 16.04 -27.08 0.86
C VAL A 146 14.97 -28.12 1.14
N GLY A 147 15.38 -29.30 1.62
CA GLY A 147 14.47 -30.38 1.99
C GLY A 147 13.89 -31.11 0.78
N SER A 148 14.74 -31.57 -0.15
CA SER A 148 14.34 -32.48 -1.23
C SER A 148 15.46 -33.49 -1.44
N SER A 149 15.50 -34.53 -0.61
CA SER A 149 16.47 -35.62 -0.77
C SER A 149 15.74 -36.95 -0.88
N ARG A 150 15.98 -37.68 -1.97
CA ARG A 150 15.60 -39.08 -2.09
C ARG A 150 16.61 -39.91 -1.29
N LYS A 151 16.22 -41.11 -0.82
CA LYS A 151 17.06 -41.99 0.02
C LYS A 151 18.46 -42.36 -0.55
N LYS A 152 18.80 -41.95 -1.78
CA LYS A 152 20.06 -42.27 -2.50
C LYS A 152 20.83 -41.04 -3.03
N SER A 153 20.35 -39.81 -2.81
CA SER A 153 21.00 -38.57 -3.30
C SER A 153 21.79 -37.87 -2.19
N SER A 154 22.90 -37.22 -2.55
CA SER A 154 23.64 -36.31 -1.65
C SER A 154 23.59 -34.88 -2.19
N PRO A 155 22.44 -34.18 -2.07
CA PRO A 155 22.29 -32.85 -2.63
C PRO A 155 23.16 -31.82 -1.90
N CYS A 156 23.44 -30.70 -2.55
CA CYS A 156 24.09 -29.55 -1.92
C CYS A 156 23.20 -29.01 -0.80
N ARG A 157 23.80 -28.85 0.39
CA ARG A 157 23.18 -28.32 1.60
C ARG A 157 23.67 -26.90 1.89
N LEU A 158 22.99 -26.21 2.80
CA LEU A 158 23.41 -24.89 3.29
C LEU A 158 24.79 -24.95 3.96
N ALA A 159 25.16 -26.06 4.60
CA ALA A 159 26.51 -26.27 5.12
C ALA A 159 27.59 -26.25 4.02
N ASP A 160 27.30 -26.80 2.85
CA ASP A 160 28.22 -26.79 1.71
C ASP A 160 28.40 -25.36 1.18
N LEU A 161 27.30 -24.60 1.07
CA LEU A 161 27.36 -23.18 0.68
C LEU A 161 28.15 -22.34 1.69
N ALA A 162 27.88 -22.53 2.99
CA ALA A 162 28.53 -21.77 4.05
C ALA A 162 30.05 -22.00 4.09
N THR A 163 30.51 -23.20 3.79
CA THR A 163 31.93 -23.55 3.84
C THR A 163 32.69 -23.15 2.57
N LYS A 164 32.08 -23.34 1.39
CA LYS A 164 32.78 -23.26 0.10
C LYS A 164 32.40 -22.05 -0.75
N ALA A 165 31.16 -21.55 -0.66
CA ALA A 165 30.68 -20.39 -1.42
C ALA A 165 30.83 -19.08 -0.61
N GLN A 166 32.05 -18.78 -0.16
CA GLN A 166 32.31 -17.69 0.80
C GLN A 166 32.01 -16.27 0.27
N ASN A 167 31.89 -16.09 -1.05
CA ASN A 167 31.55 -14.81 -1.68
C ASN A 167 30.04 -14.56 -1.81
N LEU A 168 29.20 -15.48 -1.34
CA LEU A 168 27.76 -15.42 -1.52
C LEU A 168 27.14 -14.26 -0.72
N ARG A 169 26.70 -13.21 -1.42
CA ARG A 169 26.06 -12.02 -0.85
C ARG A 169 24.54 -12.09 -0.89
N LYS A 170 23.97 -12.88 -1.80
CA LYS A 170 22.52 -12.98 -1.95
C LYS A 170 22.06 -14.42 -2.17
N LEU A 171 21.10 -14.84 -1.36
CA LEU A 171 20.51 -16.17 -1.39
C LEU A 171 18.98 -16.09 -1.42
N ASN A 172 18.35 -16.83 -2.32
CA ASN A 172 16.90 -17.05 -2.29
C ASN A 172 16.62 -18.56 -2.17
N ILE A 173 15.99 -18.94 -1.07
CA ILE A 173 15.66 -20.30 -0.67
C ILE A 173 14.18 -20.57 -0.93
N THR A 174 13.91 -21.78 -1.40
CA THR A 174 12.57 -22.35 -1.52
C THR A 174 12.54 -23.66 -0.74
N THR A 175 11.57 -23.83 0.16
CA THR A 175 11.38 -25.11 0.85
C THR A 175 10.55 -26.06 -0.02
N GLY A 176 10.88 -27.36 -0.03
CA GLY A 176 10.20 -28.37 -0.84
C GLY A 176 8.69 -28.52 -0.59
N ARG A 177 7.98 -29.16 -1.55
CA ARG A 177 6.51 -29.42 -1.50
C ARG A 177 6.09 -30.52 -0.53
N GLN A 178 7.00 -31.44 -0.23
CA GLN A 178 6.77 -32.51 0.72
C GLN A 178 7.33 -32.04 2.06
N SER A 179 6.63 -32.34 3.15
CA SER A 179 7.02 -32.15 4.55
C SER A 179 8.31 -32.90 4.89
N LEU A 180 9.39 -32.58 4.19
CA LEU A 180 10.73 -32.89 4.59
C LEU A 180 11.04 -31.85 5.64
N VAL A 181 10.94 -32.30 6.88
CA VAL A 181 11.64 -31.75 8.03
C VAL A 181 12.92 -31.13 7.48
N CYS A 182 12.99 -29.79 7.42
CA CYS A 182 14.30 -29.19 7.50
C CYS A 182 14.78 -29.72 8.83
N ASP A 183 15.73 -30.67 8.83
CA ASP A 183 16.43 -31.01 10.07
C ASP A 183 16.72 -29.66 10.73
N GLU A 184 16.38 -29.47 12.01
CA GLU A 184 16.51 -28.16 12.67
C GLU A 184 17.90 -27.56 12.41
N ASP A 185 18.90 -28.43 12.22
CA ASP A 185 20.27 -28.16 11.81
C ASP A 185 20.45 -27.45 10.46
N GLU A 186 19.60 -27.67 9.45
CA GLU A 186 19.84 -27.23 8.06
C GLU A 186 19.69 -25.71 7.92
N LEU A 187 18.57 -25.13 8.36
CA LEU A 187 18.38 -23.67 8.35
C LEU A 187 19.30 -22.98 9.37
N CYS A 188 19.70 -23.68 10.44
CA CYS A 188 20.68 -23.18 11.39
C CYS A 188 22.06 -22.91 10.77
N GLN A 189 22.37 -23.53 9.62
CA GLN A 189 23.62 -23.26 8.89
C GLN A 189 23.68 -21.86 8.29
N LEU A 190 22.55 -21.14 8.18
CA LEU A 190 22.53 -19.76 7.66
C LEU A 190 23.40 -18.81 8.48
N ALA A 191 23.52 -19.02 9.79
CA ALA A 191 24.39 -18.24 10.66
C ALA A 191 25.87 -18.31 10.25
N LYS A 192 26.29 -19.38 9.55
CA LYS A 192 27.66 -19.56 9.07
C LYS A 192 27.95 -18.83 7.76
N CYS A 193 26.95 -18.31 7.07
CA CYS A 193 27.10 -17.56 5.82
C CYS A 193 27.52 -16.10 6.09
N GLN A 194 28.76 -15.89 6.53
CA GLN A 194 29.24 -14.61 7.10
C GLN A 194 29.20 -13.39 6.16
N HIS A 195 29.13 -13.58 4.83
CA HIS A 195 29.07 -12.49 3.85
C HIS A 195 27.67 -12.27 3.25
N LEU A 196 26.66 -12.99 3.72
CA LEU A 196 25.31 -12.93 3.17
C LEU A 196 24.59 -11.65 3.60
N GLU A 197 24.34 -10.76 2.65
CA GLU A 197 23.70 -9.45 2.88
C GLU A 197 22.19 -9.46 2.63
N SER A 198 21.70 -10.35 1.76
CA SER A 198 20.30 -10.42 1.36
C SER A 198 19.80 -11.87 1.30
N LEU A 199 18.76 -12.15 2.08
CA LEU A 199 18.12 -13.46 2.15
C LEU A 199 16.65 -13.35 1.75
N THR A 200 16.18 -14.30 0.96
CA THR A 200 14.75 -14.53 0.70
C THR A 200 14.44 -15.97 1.03
N ILE A 201 13.35 -16.22 1.76
CA ILE A 201 12.87 -17.58 2.02
C ILE A 201 11.40 -17.66 1.61
N THR A 202 11.08 -18.67 0.80
CA THR A 202 9.72 -18.95 0.35
C THR A 202 9.31 -20.34 0.80
N TRP A 203 8.25 -20.42 1.60
CA TRP A 203 7.65 -21.69 2.01
C TRP A 203 6.58 -22.15 1.00
N ILE A 204 6.68 -23.39 0.50
CA ILE A 204 5.76 -23.92 -0.51
C ILE A 204 4.74 -24.93 0.06
N GLY A 205 5.00 -25.55 1.22
CA GLY A 205 4.11 -26.51 1.91
C GLY A 205 3.75 -26.11 3.34
N GLU A 206 3.05 -27.00 4.05
CA GLU A 206 2.81 -26.86 5.48
C GLU A 206 4.05 -27.30 6.27
N ALA A 207 4.44 -26.51 7.26
CA ALA A 207 5.56 -26.86 8.13
C ALA A 207 5.09 -27.82 9.23
N SER A 208 5.87 -28.88 9.47
CA SER A 208 5.63 -29.83 10.57
C SER A 208 6.06 -29.27 11.94
N THR A 209 6.98 -28.30 11.95
CA THR A 209 7.54 -27.64 13.14
C THR A 209 7.66 -26.14 12.90
N GLU A 210 7.76 -25.35 13.97
CA GLU A 210 7.95 -23.90 13.86
C GLU A 210 9.36 -23.58 13.34
N PRO A 211 9.49 -22.76 12.28
CA PRO A 211 10.79 -22.54 11.65
C PRO A 211 11.60 -21.46 12.37
N TYR A 212 12.68 -21.81 13.05
CA TYR A 212 13.63 -20.82 13.60
C TYR A 212 14.79 -20.53 12.63
N LEU A 213 15.15 -19.25 12.47
CA LEU A 213 16.19 -18.78 11.56
C LEU A 213 17.26 -17.97 12.31
N PRO A 214 18.41 -18.57 12.68
CA PRO A 214 19.55 -17.80 13.13
C PRO A 214 20.17 -17.08 11.92
N LEU A 215 20.12 -15.75 11.93
CA LEU A 215 20.56 -14.92 10.81
C LEU A 215 22.08 -14.69 10.86
N PRO A 216 22.78 -14.64 9.71
CA PRO A 216 24.17 -14.22 9.67
C PRO A 216 24.33 -12.75 10.02
N SER A 217 25.45 -12.40 10.66
CA SER A 217 25.71 -11.07 11.21
C SER A 217 25.79 -9.96 10.16
N SER A 218 26.06 -10.28 8.89
CA SER A 218 26.11 -9.32 7.77
C SER A 218 24.75 -9.08 7.10
N LEU A 219 23.69 -9.77 7.53
CA LEU A 219 22.41 -9.74 6.84
C LEU A 219 21.66 -8.42 7.02
N THR A 220 21.68 -7.57 5.99
CA THR A 220 20.97 -6.27 6.02
C THR A 220 19.53 -6.36 5.51
N LYS A 221 19.17 -7.44 4.81
CA LYS A 221 17.85 -7.61 4.21
C LYS A 221 17.32 -9.04 4.31
N LEU A 222 16.07 -9.15 4.78
CA LEU A 222 15.32 -10.39 4.86
C LEU A 222 13.95 -10.25 4.17
N ASP A 223 13.59 -11.20 3.30
CA ASP A 223 12.30 -11.28 2.61
C ASP A 223 11.66 -12.64 2.89
N LEU A 224 10.67 -12.64 3.78
CA LEU A 224 9.90 -13.80 4.21
C LEU A 224 8.64 -13.93 3.37
N ARG A 225 8.42 -15.10 2.76
CA ARG A 225 7.27 -15.32 1.87
C ARG A 225 6.50 -16.58 2.22
N ARG A 226 5.21 -16.42 2.52
CA ARG A 226 4.30 -17.48 2.96
C ARG A 226 4.75 -18.16 4.26
N ALA A 227 5.22 -17.37 5.22
CA ALA A 227 5.63 -17.88 6.52
C ALA A 227 4.54 -18.79 7.15
N PRO A 228 4.91 -19.99 7.63
CA PRO A 228 3.94 -21.00 8.08
C PRO A 228 3.54 -20.87 9.56
N THR A 229 3.95 -19.80 10.25
CA THR A 229 3.68 -19.54 11.68
C THR A 229 2.84 -18.28 11.87
N ALA A 230 2.19 -18.18 13.03
CA ALA A 230 1.40 -17.03 13.46
C ALA A 230 2.24 -15.87 14.02
N SER A 231 3.47 -16.10 14.47
CA SER A 231 4.31 -15.08 15.11
C SER A 231 5.63 -14.90 14.38
N LEU A 232 6.05 -13.65 14.19
CA LEU A 232 7.36 -13.34 13.61
C LEU A 232 8.51 -13.82 14.53
N LEU A 233 8.30 -13.77 15.84
CA LEU A 233 9.32 -14.18 16.83
C LEU A 233 9.64 -15.68 16.79
N ASN A 234 8.71 -16.50 16.29
CA ASN A 234 8.97 -17.93 16.09
C ASN A 234 9.94 -18.15 14.91
N ILE A 235 10.11 -17.14 14.06
CA ILE A 235 11.03 -17.15 12.91
C ILE A 235 12.36 -16.51 13.27
N ILE A 236 12.32 -15.28 13.76
CA ILE A 236 13.50 -14.44 13.98
C ILE A 236 13.32 -13.62 15.25
N HIS A 237 14.38 -13.45 16.02
CA HIS A 237 14.38 -12.64 17.24
C HIS A 237 15.18 -11.34 17.02
N PRO A 238 14.77 -10.20 17.60
CA PRO A 238 15.51 -8.93 17.45
C PRO A 238 16.96 -9.03 17.92
N SER A 239 17.24 -9.77 19.01
CA SER A 239 18.60 -9.95 19.54
C SER A 239 19.57 -10.64 18.59
N THR A 240 19.06 -11.46 17.64
CA THR A 240 19.86 -12.15 16.63
C THR A 240 19.84 -11.44 15.27
N SER A 241 19.09 -10.34 15.15
CA SER A 241 18.84 -9.62 13.89
C SER A 241 19.44 -8.20 13.88
N VAL A 242 20.55 -8.00 14.60
CA VAL A 242 21.08 -6.66 14.96
C VAL A 242 21.47 -5.80 13.75
N SER A 243 21.88 -6.41 12.64
CA SER A 243 22.27 -5.72 11.39
C SER A 243 21.13 -5.58 10.38
N LEU A 244 19.96 -6.14 10.67
CA LEU A 244 18.83 -6.19 9.74
C LEU A 244 18.19 -4.82 9.57
N LYS A 245 18.38 -4.20 8.40
CA LYS A 245 17.81 -2.88 8.07
C LYS A 245 16.49 -2.96 7.30
N ARG A 246 16.24 -4.05 6.57
CA ARG A 246 15.08 -4.19 5.69
C ARG A 246 14.38 -5.53 5.90
N LEU A 247 13.14 -5.48 6.35
CA LEU A 247 12.31 -6.66 6.59
C LEU A 247 11.09 -6.65 5.68
N TYR A 248 10.99 -7.62 4.78
CA TYR A 248 9.85 -7.77 3.89
C TYR A 248 9.09 -9.05 4.26
N ILE A 249 7.77 -8.97 4.36
CA ILE A 249 6.90 -10.08 4.73
C ILE A 249 5.73 -10.14 3.74
N ARG A 250 5.53 -11.31 3.13
CA ARG A 250 4.57 -11.47 2.02
C ARG A 250 3.73 -12.73 2.17
N GLY A 251 2.44 -12.58 2.46
CA GLY A 251 1.51 -13.69 2.70
C GLY A 251 1.93 -14.59 3.86
N GLY A 252 1.22 -15.70 4.03
CA GLY A 252 1.47 -16.67 5.10
C GLY A 252 0.41 -16.61 6.19
N LYS A 253 0.71 -17.23 7.33
CA LYS A 253 -0.21 -17.39 8.48
C LYS A 253 0.07 -16.39 9.62
N LEU A 254 0.95 -15.40 9.40
CA LEU A 254 1.34 -14.40 10.39
C LEU A 254 0.14 -13.59 10.91
N ARG A 255 -0.01 -13.56 12.23
CA ARG A 255 -1.04 -12.83 12.98
C ARG A 255 -0.47 -11.74 13.89
N THR A 256 0.78 -11.88 14.33
CA THR A 256 1.47 -10.90 15.19
C THR A 256 2.95 -10.76 14.81
N LEU A 257 3.51 -9.58 15.06
CA LEU A 257 4.96 -9.32 14.96
C LEU A 257 5.71 -9.65 16.25
N GLY A 258 4.99 -10.00 17.33
CA GLY A 258 5.53 -10.24 18.66
C GLY A 258 5.59 -8.98 19.53
N GLN A 259 6.00 -9.13 20.79
CA GLN A 259 6.09 -8.01 21.76
C GLN A 259 7.53 -7.56 22.04
N ASP A 260 8.52 -8.30 21.55
CA ASP A 260 9.94 -8.00 21.77
C ASP A 260 10.41 -6.87 20.83
N GLY A 261 10.69 -5.72 21.42
CA GLY A 261 11.29 -4.58 20.72
C GLY A 261 12.80 -4.71 20.47
N GLY A 262 13.41 -3.63 20.00
CA GLY A 262 14.87 -3.59 19.76
C GLY A 262 15.27 -3.95 18.33
N TRP A 263 14.33 -3.95 17.39
CA TRP A 263 14.61 -4.15 15.98
C TRP A 263 15.34 -2.95 15.38
N ASN A 264 16.41 -3.20 14.62
CA ASN A 264 17.18 -2.19 13.88
C ASN A 264 16.65 -1.98 12.44
N VAL A 265 15.36 -2.25 12.21
CA VAL A 265 14.75 -2.23 10.87
C VAL A 265 14.31 -0.81 10.53
N GLU A 266 14.81 -0.30 9.40
CA GLU A 266 14.48 1.02 8.85
C GLU A 266 13.38 0.94 7.78
N THR A 267 13.26 -0.20 7.10
CA THR A 267 12.26 -0.41 6.03
C THR A 267 11.46 -1.68 6.29
N LEU A 268 10.16 -1.53 6.50
CA LEU A 268 9.21 -2.64 6.55
C LEU A 268 8.38 -2.69 5.27
N ARG A 269 8.20 -3.89 4.71
CA ARG A 269 7.24 -4.10 3.62
C ARG A 269 6.31 -5.25 3.95
N ALA A 270 5.04 -4.93 4.19
CA ALA A 270 3.98 -5.89 4.48
C ALA A 270 3.09 -6.04 3.24
N ARG A 271 2.97 -7.27 2.70
CA ARG A 271 2.09 -7.51 1.54
C ARG A 271 1.24 -8.75 1.72
N CYS A 272 -0.06 -8.64 1.43
CA CYS A 272 -1.01 -9.75 1.48
C CYS A 272 -1.07 -10.44 2.85
N LEU A 273 -0.93 -9.68 3.95
CA LEU A 273 -0.99 -10.20 5.33
C LEU A 273 -2.39 -9.95 5.88
N ASN A 274 -3.31 -10.86 5.57
CA ASN A 274 -4.74 -10.67 5.84
C ASN A 274 -5.13 -10.82 7.32
N ASP A 275 -4.34 -11.60 8.07
CA ASP A 275 -4.61 -11.93 9.48
C ASP A 275 -3.67 -11.21 10.46
N LEU A 276 -2.71 -10.42 9.95
CA LEU A 276 -1.77 -9.70 10.79
C LEU A 276 -2.47 -8.51 11.46
N GLU A 277 -2.50 -8.52 12.79
CA GLU A 277 -2.93 -7.42 13.64
C GLU A 277 -1.71 -6.79 14.30
N CYS A 278 -1.59 -5.48 14.20
CA CYS A 278 -0.54 -4.72 14.85
C CYS A 278 -0.93 -3.24 14.82
N GLU A 279 -1.12 -2.64 16.00
CA GLU A 279 -1.40 -1.21 16.09
C GLU A 279 -0.17 -0.39 15.69
N TRP A 280 -0.38 0.86 15.24
CA TRP A 280 0.75 1.70 14.81
C TRP A 280 1.72 2.03 15.96
N SER A 281 1.19 2.27 17.16
CA SER A 281 1.98 2.51 18.36
C SER A 281 2.81 1.29 18.76
N GLU A 282 2.21 0.10 18.67
CA GLU A 282 2.89 -1.19 18.87
C GLU A 282 4.01 -1.36 17.84
N LEU A 283 3.72 -1.15 16.55
CA LEU A 283 4.72 -1.25 15.48
C LEU A 283 5.91 -0.33 15.73
N HIS A 284 5.67 0.93 16.11
CA HIS A 284 6.74 1.87 16.44
C HIS A 284 7.51 1.46 17.70
N GLY A 285 6.84 0.86 18.69
CA GLY A 285 7.49 0.29 19.86
C GLY A 285 8.48 -0.82 19.49
N LEU A 286 8.09 -1.70 18.57
CA LEU A 286 8.91 -2.79 18.05
C LEU A 286 10.07 -2.27 17.18
N PHE A 287 9.76 -1.40 16.20
CA PHE A 287 10.66 -0.91 15.17
C PHE A 287 10.91 0.61 15.35
N ARG A 288 11.71 0.98 16.35
CA ARG A 288 11.98 2.41 16.67
C ARG A 288 12.73 3.15 15.55
N GLU A 289 13.56 2.44 14.80
CA GLU A 289 14.36 2.97 13.70
C GLU A 289 13.61 3.04 12.36
N LEU A 290 12.31 2.68 12.33
CA LEU A 290 11.53 2.62 11.12
C LEU A 290 11.49 4.00 10.44
N ARG A 291 11.84 4.01 9.15
CA ARG A 291 11.81 5.20 8.27
C ARG A 291 10.85 5.03 7.11
N PHE A 292 10.57 3.80 6.71
CA PHE A 292 9.71 3.53 5.57
C PHE A 292 8.84 2.31 5.83
N VAL A 293 7.55 2.42 5.54
CA VAL A 293 6.61 1.30 5.52
C VAL A 293 5.89 1.30 4.18
N GLU A 294 5.84 0.13 3.54
CA GLU A 294 4.93 -0.12 2.42
C GLU A 294 3.99 -1.26 2.80
N MET A 295 2.70 -1.01 2.70
CA MET A 295 1.62 -1.93 2.95
C MET A 295 0.79 -2.15 1.69
N TRP A 296 0.52 -3.40 1.36
CA TRP A 296 -0.35 -3.72 0.22
C TRP A 296 -1.25 -4.91 0.56
N ARG A 297 -2.57 -4.73 0.51
CA ARG A 297 -3.57 -5.77 0.85
C ARG A 297 -3.33 -6.36 2.25
N CYS A 298 -3.37 -5.53 3.29
CA CYS A 298 -3.33 -5.97 4.68
C CYS A 298 -4.57 -5.41 5.38
N ALA A 299 -5.66 -6.18 5.41
CA ALA A 299 -6.99 -5.68 5.78
C ALA A 299 -7.08 -5.17 7.22
N ARG A 300 -6.34 -5.80 8.16
CA ARG A 300 -6.38 -5.50 9.60
C ARG A 300 -5.37 -4.44 10.06
N LEU A 301 -4.62 -3.84 9.14
CA LEU A 301 -3.60 -2.83 9.43
C LEU A 301 -4.01 -1.42 8.94
N SER A 302 -5.32 -1.17 8.87
CA SER A 302 -5.93 0.05 8.32
C SER A 302 -5.54 1.35 9.05
N PHE A 303 -5.07 1.23 10.29
CA PHE A 303 -4.64 2.36 11.12
C PHE A 303 -3.20 2.80 10.93
N TRP A 304 -2.39 2.04 10.19
CA TRP A 304 -1.06 2.50 9.86
C TRP A 304 -1.18 3.79 9.04
N PRO A 305 -0.43 4.87 9.36
CA PRO A 305 -0.52 6.18 8.74
C PRO A 305 0.13 6.20 7.35
N CYS A 306 -0.16 5.19 6.54
CA CYS A 306 0.24 5.09 5.16
C CYS A 306 -0.63 6.00 4.28
N ASP A 307 -0.05 6.51 3.20
CA ASP A 307 -0.77 7.28 2.18
C ASP A 307 -1.74 6.41 1.36
N GLY A 308 -2.47 7.03 0.42
CA GLY A 308 -3.41 6.32 -0.46
C GLY A 308 -2.79 5.23 -1.34
N ARG A 309 -1.46 5.12 -1.40
CA ARG A 309 -0.73 4.04 -2.09
C ARG A 309 -0.21 2.98 -1.12
N GLY A 310 -0.53 3.10 0.17
CA GLY A 310 -0.07 2.21 1.23
C GLY A 310 1.35 2.51 1.67
N VAL A 311 1.86 3.75 1.57
CA VAL A 311 3.23 4.09 1.95
C VAL A 311 3.30 5.10 3.10
N TRP A 312 4.09 4.80 4.13
CA TRP A 312 4.51 5.75 5.16
C TRP A 312 6.03 6.01 5.07
N ASP A 313 6.45 7.25 5.30
CA ASP A 313 7.85 7.67 5.22
C ASP A 313 8.19 8.76 6.28
N LYS A 314 9.21 8.51 7.11
CA LYS A 314 9.70 9.33 8.23
C LYS A 314 10.51 10.50 7.70
N GLY A 315 9.80 11.51 7.21
CA GLY A 315 10.42 12.70 6.61
C GLY A 315 9.71 13.16 5.35
N SER A 316 8.75 12.38 4.83
CA SER A 316 7.88 12.90 3.80
C SER A 316 7.03 14.03 4.41
N PRO A 317 7.01 15.23 3.78
CA PRO A 317 6.08 16.31 4.14
C PRO A 317 4.60 15.87 4.12
N SER A 318 4.33 14.68 3.55
CA SER A 318 3.01 14.20 3.18
C SER A 318 2.05 13.87 4.32
N LEU A 319 2.46 13.78 5.58
CA LEU A 319 1.49 13.50 6.67
C LEU A 319 0.90 14.77 7.26
N ALA A 320 1.68 15.85 7.40
CA ALA A 320 1.14 17.16 7.76
C ALA A 320 0.48 17.86 6.55
N ARG A 321 1.10 17.78 5.36
CA ARG A 321 0.57 18.42 4.15
C ARG A 321 -0.72 17.80 3.62
N ARG A 322 -0.94 16.48 3.78
CA ARG A 322 -2.11 15.78 3.21
C ARG A 322 -3.35 15.72 4.13
N SER A 323 -3.29 16.36 5.30
CA SER A 323 -4.42 16.39 6.24
C SER A 323 -5.43 17.49 5.95
N ILE A 324 -5.13 18.43 5.05
CA ILE A 324 -6.05 19.51 4.67
C ILE A 324 -6.52 19.34 3.23
N GLY A 325 -7.83 19.44 3.04
CA GLY A 325 -8.47 19.70 1.76
C GLY A 325 -9.37 20.92 1.85
N VAL A 326 -9.95 21.34 0.73
CA VAL A 326 -10.93 22.43 0.70
C VAL A 326 -12.15 21.97 -0.10
N CYS A 327 -13.34 22.24 0.43
CA CYS A 327 -14.61 22.00 -0.26
C CYS A 327 -14.78 23.01 -1.39
N TYR A 328 -15.00 22.50 -2.61
CA TYR A 328 -15.33 23.34 -3.76
C TYR A 328 -16.85 23.40 -3.93
N GLY A 329 -17.45 24.42 -3.33
CA GLY A 329 -18.84 24.82 -3.58
C GLY A 329 -18.95 25.62 -4.88
N VAL A 330 -20.03 25.39 -5.61
CA VAL A 330 -20.26 25.94 -6.96
C VAL A 330 -21.61 26.65 -7.07
N LYS A 331 -22.25 26.98 -5.95
CA LYS A 331 -23.51 27.75 -5.92
C LYS A 331 -23.23 29.25 -6.02
N GLY A 332 -22.70 29.69 -7.15
CA GLY A 332 -22.54 31.10 -7.45
C GLY A 332 -22.38 31.39 -8.94
N ASN A 333 -22.91 32.53 -9.40
CA ASN A 333 -22.89 32.94 -10.81
C ASN A 333 -21.69 33.81 -11.19
N ASN A 334 -20.79 34.07 -10.24
CA ASN A 334 -19.62 34.93 -10.41
C ASN A 334 -18.30 34.18 -10.14
N LEU A 335 -18.33 32.85 -9.99
CA LEU A 335 -17.16 32.05 -9.64
C LEU A 335 -16.17 31.93 -10.83
N PRO A 336 -14.85 31.79 -10.56
CA PRO A 336 -13.86 31.56 -11.60
C PRO A 336 -14.15 30.28 -12.40
N PRO A 337 -13.66 30.20 -13.66
CA PRO A 337 -13.75 28.98 -14.43
C PRO A 337 -12.95 27.85 -13.79
N TRP A 338 -13.39 26.60 -14.00
CA TRP A 338 -12.91 25.40 -13.29
C TRP A 338 -11.38 25.22 -13.32
N HIS A 339 -10.74 25.53 -14.45
CA HIS A 339 -9.28 25.41 -14.61
C HIS A 339 -8.51 26.41 -13.74
N GLU A 340 -9.03 27.63 -13.56
CA GLU A 340 -8.43 28.62 -12.67
C GLU A 340 -8.61 28.22 -11.20
N VAL A 341 -9.73 27.58 -10.85
CA VAL A 341 -9.94 27.05 -9.50
C VAL A 341 -8.94 25.93 -9.21
N VAL A 342 -8.76 24.97 -10.12
CA VAL A 342 -7.76 23.90 -9.96
C VAL A 342 -6.34 24.48 -9.85
N GLN A 343 -6.02 25.51 -10.64
CA GLN A 343 -4.74 26.22 -10.53
C GLN A 343 -4.60 26.91 -9.16
N LEU A 344 -5.67 27.49 -8.62
CA LEU A 344 -5.68 28.13 -7.30
C LEU A 344 -5.45 27.11 -6.18
N TYR A 345 -6.01 25.90 -6.28
CA TYR A 345 -5.68 24.78 -5.37
C TYR A 345 -4.19 24.45 -5.43
N ALA A 346 -3.64 24.32 -6.65
CA ALA A 346 -2.24 23.99 -6.86
C ALA A 346 -1.29 25.09 -6.33
N SER A 347 -1.58 26.37 -6.62
CA SER A 347 -0.74 27.49 -6.19
C SER A 347 -0.74 27.71 -4.68
N ASN A 348 -1.81 27.30 -4.01
CA ASN A 348 -1.93 27.34 -2.55
C ASN A 348 -1.54 26.00 -1.90
N ASN A 349 -0.95 25.05 -2.64
CA ASN A 349 -0.54 23.73 -2.12
C ASN A 349 -1.68 22.95 -1.44
N ILE A 350 -2.93 23.11 -1.89
CA ILE A 350 -4.08 22.39 -1.34
C ILE A 350 -4.15 21.00 -2.01
N PRO A 351 -3.88 19.90 -1.30
CA PRO A 351 -3.70 18.58 -1.91
C PRO A 351 -5.00 17.81 -2.15
N ALA A 352 -6.13 18.29 -1.63
CA ALA A 352 -7.40 17.58 -1.71
C ALA A 352 -8.59 18.53 -1.91
N MET A 353 -9.55 18.09 -2.70
CA MET A 353 -10.78 18.80 -3.02
C MET A 353 -11.98 17.89 -2.75
N ARG A 354 -13.02 18.45 -2.12
CA ARG A 354 -14.34 17.81 -2.03
C ARG A 354 -15.30 18.51 -2.98
N ILE A 355 -16.00 17.74 -3.81
CA ILE A 355 -17.06 18.22 -4.71
C ILE A 355 -18.37 17.51 -4.38
N PHE A 356 -19.47 18.25 -4.41
CA PHE A 356 -20.76 17.79 -3.91
C PHE A 356 -21.61 17.02 -4.95
N TYR A 357 -21.13 16.97 -6.19
CA TYR A 357 -21.73 16.22 -7.31
C TYR A 357 -20.68 16.04 -8.43
N PRO A 358 -20.87 15.10 -9.38
CA PRO A 358 -19.88 14.81 -10.42
C PRO A 358 -19.86 15.87 -11.53
N HIS A 359 -19.25 17.02 -11.26
CA HIS A 359 -19.06 18.05 -12.27
C HIS A 359 -17.95 17.64 -13.26
N HIS A 360 -18.32 17.19 -14.46
CA HIS A 360 -17.37 16.63 -15.42
C HIS A 360 -16.27 17.62 -15.85
N ASP A 361 -16.58 18.92 -15.98
CA ASP A 361 -15.55 19.90 -16.31
C ASP A 361 -14.49 20.06 -15.20
N VAL A 362 -14.88 19.93 -13.93
CA VAL A 362 -13.96 19.96 -12.79
C VAL A 362 -13.10 18.70 -12.81
N LEU A 363 -13.71 17.52 -13.04
CA LEU A 363 -12.98 16.26 -13.16
C LEU A 363 -11.99 16.28 -14.34
N GLU A 364 -12.36 16.91 -15.45
CA GLU A 364 -11.47 17.08 -16.60
C GLU A 364 -10.29 18.00 -16.27
N ALA A 365 -10.54 19.13 -15.61
CA ALA A 365 -9.49 20.05 -15.15
C ALA A 365 -8.54 19.41 -14.12
N LEU A 366 -9.00 18.42 -13.36
CA LEU A 366 -8.21 17.72 -12.34
C LEU A 366 -7.27 16.64 -12.90
N ARG A 367 -7.40 16.24 -14.17
CA ARG A 367 -6.57 15.19 -14.76
C ARG A 367 -5.08 15.51 -14.64
N GLY A 368 -4.31 14.58 -14.08
CA GLY A 368 -2.85 14.68 -13.97
C GLY A 368 -2.34 15.65 -12.91
N THR A 369 -3.22 16.36 -12.19
CA THR A 369 -2.82 17.34 -11.16
C THR A 369 -2.32 16.68 -9.86
N GLY A 370 -2.78 15.47 -9.57
CA GLY A 370 -2.50 14.77 -8.32
C GLY A 370 -3.31 15.24 -7.11
N ILE A 371 -4.21 16.21 -7.28
CA ILE A 371 -5.15 16.65 -6.23
C ILE A 371 -6.14 15.51 -5.95
N GLY A 372 -6.24 15.10 -4.69
CA GLY A 372 -7.12 14.03 -4.25
C GLY A 372 -8.58 14.46 -4.18
N ILE A 373 -9.50 13.61 -4.63
CA ILE A 373 -10.93 13.95 -4.73
C ILE A 373 -11.80 13.13 -3.79
N SER A 374 -12.58 13.83 -2.97
CA SER A 374 -13.80 13.32 -2.36
C SER A 374 -15.00 13.72 -3.22
N LEU A 375 -15.67 12.75 -3.83
CA LEU A 375 -16.81 12.97 -4.72
C LEU A 375 -18.10 12.50 -4.05
N ASP A 376 -19.04 13.42 -3.86
CA ASP A 376 -20.33 13.08 -3.25
C ASP A 376 -21.34 12.55 -4.29
N VAL A 377 -22.24 11.70 -3.80
CA VAL A 377 -23.46 11.27 -4.49
C VAL A 377 -24.62 12.06 -3.90
N GLU A 378 -25.31 12.84 -4.72
CA GLU A 378 -26.41 13.69 -4.28
C GLU A 378 -27.57 12.91 -3.67
N GLY A 379 -28.21 13.50 -2.65
CA GLY A 379 -29.27 12.87 -1.86
C GLY A 379 -30.47 12.40 -2.70
N GLN A 380 -30.81 13.12 -3.77
CA GLN A 380 -31.95 12.80 -4.63
C GLN A 380 -31.82 11.44 -5.34
N PHE A 381 -30.61 10.94 -5.54
CA PHE A 381 -30.36 9.66 -6.22
C PHE A 381 -30.31 8.47 -5.24
N LEU A 382 -30.30 8.72 -3.93
CA LEU A 382 -30.18 7.66 -2.92
C LEU A 382 -31.23 6.55 -3.06
N PRO A 383 -32.53 6.81 -3.29
CA PRO A 383 -33.51 5.74 -3.44
C PRO A 383 -33.18 4.80 -4.60
N SER A 384 -32.86 5.35 -5.79
CA SER A 384 -32.48 4.55 -6.97
C SER A 384 -31.18 3.78 -6.76
N PHE A 385 -30.18 4.38 -6.10
CA PHE A 385 -28.90 3.72 -5.84
C PHE A 385 -29.07 2.59 -4.82
N ALA A 386 -30.01 2.73 -3.88
CA ALA A 386 -30.34 1.71 -2.90
C ALA A 386 -31.09 0.52 -3.53
N SER A 387 -32.03 0.77 -4.43
CA SER A 387 -32.88 -0.28 -5.02
C SER A 387 -32.29 -0.96 -6.25
N GLU A 388 -31.44 -0.29 -7.02
CA GLU A 388 -31.01 -0.74 -8.36
C GLU A 388 -29.48 -0.77 -8.51
N PRO A 389 -28.83 -1.95 -8.35
CA PRO A 389 -27.38 -2.09 -8.50
C PRO A 389 -26.85 -1.65 -9.88
N SER A 390 -27.65 -1.77 -10.93
CA SER A 390 -27.31 -1.34 -12.29
C SER A 390 -27.12 0.18 -12.39
N VAL A 391 -27.90 0.97 -11.65
CA VAL A 391 -27.80 2.43 -11.59
C VAL A 391 -26.49 2.84 -10.94
N ALA A 392 -26.14 2.21 -9.81
CA ALA A 392 -24.85 2.43 -9.14
C ALA A 392 -23.66 2.07 -10.06
N ALA A 393 -23.75 0.95 -10.78
CA ALA A 393 -22.73 0.53 -11.74
C ALA A 393 -22.56 1.52 -12.91
N ALA A 394 -23.67 2.01 -13.48
CA ALA A 394 -23.66 3.01 -14.53
C ALA A 394 -23.06 4.34 -14.05
N TRP A 395 -23.37 4.75 -12.83
CA TRP A 395 -22.81 5.96 -12.22
C TRP A 395 -21.30 5.82 -11.99
N VAL A 396 -20.82 4.69 -11.44
CA VAL A 396 -19.38 4.44 -11.25
C VAL A 396 -18.65 4.46 -12.58
N LYS A 397 -19.20 3.83 -13.62
CA LYS A 397 -18.62 3.83 -14.97
C LYS A 397 -18.47 5.25 -15.51
N THR A 398 -19.51 6.06 -15.39
CA THR A 398 -19.59 7.40 -15.98
C THR A 398 -18.74 8.42 -15.23
N ASN A 399 -18.77 8.38 -13.89
CA ASN A 399 -18.24 9.47 -13.05
C ASN A 399 -16.89 9.14 -12.40
N VAL A 400 -16.52 7.86 -12.31
CA VAL A 400 -15.27 7.43 -11.67
C VAL A 400 -14.37 6.76 -12.71
N GLN A 401 -14.84 5.70 -13.37
CA GLN A 401 -14.02 4.90 -14.28
C GLN A 401 -13.56 5.70 -15.52
N ALA A 402 -14.40 6.59 -16.06
CA ALA A 402 -14.06 7.43 -17.21
C ALA A 402 -12.91 8.44 -16.95
N PHE A 403 -12.66 8.77 -15.68
CA PHE A 403 -11.65 9.74 -15.27
C PHE A 403 -10.43 9.10 -14.60
N TYR A 404 -10.56 7.87 -14.12
CA TYR A 404 -9.45 7.08 -13.57
C TYR A 404 -8.53 6.52 -14.67
N PRO A 405 -7.19 6.49 -14.48
CA PRO A 405 -6.41 6.91 -13.32
C PRO A 405 -5.94 8.38 -13.37
N ALA A 406 -6.41 9.18 -14.34
CA ALA A 406 -5.95 10.55 -14.50
C ALA A 406 -6.40 11.45 -13.34
N VAL A 407 -7.58 11.19 -12.76
CA VAL A 407 -8.08 11.84 -11.53
C VAL A 407 -7.82 10.95 -10.32
N SER A 408 -7.34 11.56 -9.23
CA SER A 408 -6.98 10.84 -7.99
C SER A 408 -8.17 10.78 -7.03
N PHE A 409 -9.05 9.80 -7.20
CA PHE A 409 -10.19 9.59 -6.29
C PHE A 409 -9.75 9.01 -4.93
N LYS A 410 -10.19 9.64 -3.84
CA LYS A 410 -9.99 9.20 -2.45
C LYS A 410 -11.26 8.57 -1.88
N PHE A 411 -12.36 9.31 -1.94
CA PHE A 411 -13.64 8.93 -1.34
C PHE A 411 -14.78 9.08 -2.33
N ILE A 412 -15.73 8.15 -2.25
CA ILE A 412 -17.10 8.34 -2.75
C ILE A 412 -18.02 8.50 -1.54
N THR A 413 -18.60 9.68 -1.38
CA THR A 413 -19.43 10.03 -0.23
C THR A 413 -20.90 9.89 -0.60
N VAL A 414 -21.52 8.80 -0.17
CA VAL A 414 -22.91 8.49 -0.50
C VAL A 414 -23.83 9.21 0.47
N GLY A 415 -24.41 10.32 0.01
CA GLY A 415 -25.24 11.20 0.83
C GLY A 415 -24.41 12.17 1.66
N ASN A 416 -24.89 13.42 1.70
CA ASN A 416 -24.33 14.49 2.50
C ASN A 416 -25.44 15.09 3.38
N GLN A 417 -25.27 15.04 4.71
CA GLN A 417 -26.20 15.65 5.66
C GLN A 417 -27.66 15.19 5.49
N VAL A 418 -27.83 13.87 5.34
CA VAL A 418 -29.08 13.26 4.92
C VAL A 418 -30.15 13.32 6.01
N ALA A 419 -31.36 13.71 5.65
CA ALA A 419 -32.48 13.77 6.58
C ALA A 419 -32.86 12.38 7.09
N LEU A 420 -33.35 12.29 8.34
CA LEU A 420 -33.73 11.03 9.00
C LEU A 420 -34.56 10.08 8.11
N ARG A 421 -35.53 10.62 7.35
CA ARG A 421 -36.41 9.85 6.45
C ARG A 421 -35.67 9.14 5.31
N GLU A 422 -34.52 9.67 4.90
CA GLU A 422 -33.70 9.20 3.79
C GLU A 422 -32.53 8.32 4.26
N MET A 423 -32.23 8.28 5.56
CA MET A 423 -31.15 7.47 6.14
C MET A 423 -31.26 5.98 5.80
N ARG A 424 -32.49 5.47 5.62
CA ARG A 424 -32.76 4.08 5.19
C ARG A 424 -32.13 3.70 3.84
N TYR A 425 -31.82 4.68 2.99
CA TYR A 425 -31.23 4.43 1.66
C TYR A 425 -29.71 4.44 1.66
N ILE A 426 -29.07 4.97 2.72
CA ILE A 426 -27.62 5.20 2.74
C ILE A 426 -26.85 3.89 2.64
N LEU A 427 -27.09 2.96 3.56
CA LEU A 427 -26.33 1.71 3.59
C LEU A 427 -26.50 0.87 2.32
N PRO A 428 -27.73 0.63 1.80
CA PRO A 428 -27.89 -0.10 0.54
C PRO A 428 -27.20 0.61 -0.64
N ALA A 429 -27.29 1.93 -0.73
CA ALA A 429 -26.61 2.70 -1.79
C ALA A 429 -25.08 2.59 -1.68
N MET A 430 -24.52 2.68 -0.47
CA MET A 430 -23.09 2.46 -0.21
C MET A 430 -22.65 1.07 -0.63
N GLN A 431 -23.44 0.04 -0.32
CA GLN A 431 -23.15 -1.35 -0.68
C GLN A 431 -23.12 -1.53 -2.20
N ASN A 432 -24.10 -0.97 -2.93
CA ASN A 432 -24.17 -1.05 -4.38
C ASN A 432 -23.02 -0.30 -5.06
N ILE A 433 -22.65 0.89 -4.57
CA ILE A 433 -21.50 1.64 -5.09
C ILE A 433 -20.18 0.92 -4.82
N TYR A 434 -20.00 0.37 -3.61
CA TYR A 434 -18.82 -0.42 -3.27
C TYR A 434 -18.70 -1.67 -4.15
N ALA A 435 -19.80 -2.39 -4.37
CA ALA A 435 -19.84 -3.54 -5.26
C ALA A 435 -19.48 -3.16 -6.71
N ALA A 436 -19.99 -2.04 -7.20
CA ALA A 436 -19.67 -1.52 -8.53
C ALA A 436 -18.19 -1.15 -8.68
N LEU A 437 -17.60 -0.47 -7.70
CA LEU A 437 -16.15 -0.16 -7.68
C LEU A 437 -15.30 -1.43 -7.63
N SER A 438 -15.68 -2.40 -6.81
CA SER A 438 -15.00 -3.68 -6.69
C SER A 438 -15.02 -4.49 -7.99
N ALA A 439 -16.15 -4.51 -8.70
CA ALA A 439 -16.30 -5.20 -9.98
C ALA A 439 -15.33 -4.70 -11.06
N VAL A 440 -14.88 -3.43 -10.96
CA VAL A 440 -13.92 -2.82 -11.89
C VAL A 440 -12.50 -2.68 -11.32
N GLY A 441 -12.22 -3.26 -10.15
CA GLY A 441 -10.89 -3.24 -9.51
C GLY A 441 -10.51 -1.90 -8.89
N LEU A 442 -11.50 -1.08 -8.54
CA LEU A 442 -11.34 0.24 -7.92
C LEU A 442 -11.78 0.26 -6.44
N ASP A 443 -11.85 -0.90 -5.79
CA ASP A 443 -12.20 -1.08 -4.36
C ASP A 443 -11.21 -0.44 -3.36
N HIS A 444 -10.10 0.10 -3.86
CA HIS A 444 -9.19 0.93 -3.07
C HIS A 444 -9.73 2.36 -2.86
N ILE A 445 -10.64 2.85 -3.72
CA ILE A 445 -11.39 4.09 -3.51
C ILE A 445 -12.42 3.82 -2.42
N LYS A 446 -12.37 4.59 -1.33
CA LYS A 446 -13.17 4.30 -0.13
C LYS A 446 -14.59 4.85 -0.27
N VAL A 447 -15.58 3.99 -0.06
CA VAL A 447 -16.99 4.41 -0.01
C VAL A 447 -17.35 4.76 1.42
N SER A 448 -17.97 5.92 1.61
CA SER A 448 -18.40 6.41 2.91
C SER A 448 -19.71 7.19 2.80
N THR A 449 -20.13 7.84 3.88
CA THR A 449 -21.24 8.80 3.96
C THR A 449 -20.84 9.95 4.89
N SER A 450 -21.41 11.14 4.69
CA SER A 450 -21.11 12.32 5.50
C SER A 450 -22.25 12.64 6.46
N VAL A 451 -21.97 12.59 7.77
CA VAL A 451 -22.95 12.85 8.84
C VAL A 451 -22.78 14.22 9.48
N ARG A 452 -23.85 14.74 10.10
CA ARG A 452 -23.80 15.95 10.94
C ARG A 452 -23.78 15.59 12.42
N ARG A 453 -23.57 16.58 13.29
CA ARG A 453 -23.66 16.45 14.75
C ARG A 453 -24.99 15.86 15.23
N ASP A 454 -26.09 16.10 14.54
CA ASP A 454 -27.44 15.64 14.93
C ASP A 454 -27.62 14.12 14.98
N VAL A 455 -26.64 13.35 14.47
CA VAL A 455 -26.61 11.90 14.70
C VAL A 455 -26.32 11.53 16.15
N LEU A 456 -25.67 12.42 16.91
CA LEU A 456 -25.37 12.24 18.33
C LEU A 456 -26.56 12.62 19.20
N GLY A 457 -26.92 11.74 20.14
CA GLY A 457 -27.84 12.06 21.25
C GLY A 457 -27.09 12.58 22.47
N LEU A 458 -25.90 12.04 22.74
CA LEU A 458 -24.99 12.48 23.80
C LEU A 458 -23.66 12.87 23.19
N SER A 459 -23.08 13.97 23.69
CA SER A 459 -21.77 14.48 23.26
C SER A 459 -20.94 15.12 24.37
N TYR A 460 -21.48 15.18 25.60
CA TYR A 460 -20.79 15.73 26.75
C TYR A 460 -20.90 14.79 27.97
N PRO A 461 -19.78 14.46 28.65
CA PRO A 461 -18.41 14.67 28.15
C PRO A 461 -18.14 13.80 26.89
N PRO A 462 -17.06 14.02 26.14
CA PRO A 462 -16.80 13.29 24.88
C PRO A 462 -16.85 11.76 25.00
N SER A 463 -16.38 11.17 26.11
CA SER A 463 -16.44 9.73 26.40
C SER A 463 -17.88 9.19 26.49
N ALA A 464 -18.84 10.03 26.88
CA ALA A 464 -20.26 9.69 26.91
C ALA A 464 -20.90 9.70 25.51
N GLY A 465 -20.19 10.15 24.47
CA GLY A 465 -20.62 10.22 23.08
C GLY A 465 -21.42 9.00 22.64
N ALA A 466 -22.64 9.21 22.16
CA ALA A 466 -23.53 8.13 21.71
C ALA A 466 -24.46 8.64 20.62
N PHE A 467 -24.78 7.78 19.65
CA PHE A 467 -25.81 8.06 18.66
C PHE A 467 -27.17 8.26 19.35
N SER A 468 -28.02 9.11 18.78
CA SER A 468 -29.38 9.25 19.28
C SER A 468 -30.16 7.96 19.01
N SER A 469 -31.14 7.64 19.85
CA SER A 469 -31.95 6.42 19.70
C SER A 469 -32.60 6.31 18.32
N ALA A 470 -33.00 7.43 17.73
CA ALA A 470 -33.57 7.48 16.38
C ALA A 470 -32.54 7.14 15.28
N MET A 471 -31.27 7.49 15.48
CA MET A 471 -30.20 7.34 14.49
C MET A 471 -29.40 6.06 14.65
N GLU A 472 -29.35 5.47 15.86
CA GLU A 472 -28.56 4.27 16.16
C GLU A 472 -28.91 3.11 15.21
N GLN A 473 -30.20 2.90 14.92
CA GLN A 473 -30.66 1.86 13.99
C GLN A 473 -30.08 1.97 12.56
N TYR A 474 -29.68 3.18 12.15
CA TYR A 474 -29.05 3.44 10.84
C TYR A 474 -27.53 3.50 10.96
N MET A 475 -27.01 4.17 12.00
CA MET A 475 -25.58 4.39 12.16
C MET A 475 -24.84 3.12 12.55
N ALA A 476 -25.39 2.25 13.40
CA ALA A 476 -24.75 1.00 13.78
C ALA A 476 -24.40 0.12 12.57
N PRO A 477 -25.33 -0.22 11.65
CA PRO A 477 -24.99 -1.03 10.49
C PRO A 477 -24.11 -0.28 9.45
N ILE A 478 -24.20 1.05 9.35
CA ILE A 478 -23.26 1.85 8.53
C ILE A 478 -21.84 1.73 9.06
N VAL A 479 -21.64 1.95 10.36
CA VAL A 479 -20.32 1.87 11.03
C VAL A 479 -19.72 0.47 10.90
N GLN A 480 -20.52 -0.58 11.08
CA GLN A 480 -20.07 -1.96 10.88
C GLN A 480 -19.68 -2.24 9.43
N PHE A 481 -20.41 -1.69 8.46
CA PHE A 481 -20.05 -1.81 7.05
C PHE A 481 -18.72 -1.08 6.75
N LEU A 482 -18.54 0.14 7.26
CA LEU A 482 -17.29 0.89 7.13
C LEU A 482 -16.10 0.13 7.72
N ALA A 483 -16.26 -0.46 8.91
CA ALA A 483 -15.24 -1.31 9.53
C ALA A 483 -14.86 -2.50 8.63
N LYS A 484 -15.88 -3.18 8.06
CA LYS A 484 -15.68 -4.33 7.17
C LYS A 484 -14.89 -3.99 5.90
N ILE A 485 -15.10 -2.81 5.32
CA ILE A 485 -14.40 -2.39 4.08
C ILE A 485 -13.14 -1.55 4.35
N GLY A 486 -12.81 -1.31 5.61
CA GLY A 486 -11.71 -0.44 6.03
C GLY A 486 -11.83 0.98 5.46
N ALA A 487 -13.02 1.58 5.57
CA ALA A 487 -13.30 2.95 5.16
C ALA A 487 -13.58 3.84 6.39
N PRO A 488 -13.28 5.15 6.33
CA PRO A 488 -13.63 6.08 7.40
C PRO A 488 -15.11 6.46 7.37
N LEU A 489 -15.61 7.02 8.46
CA LEU A 489 -16.83 7.82 8.49
C LEU A 489 -16.46 9.28 8.17
N LEU A 490 -17.21 9.93 7.27
CA LEU A 490 -17.06 11.36 7.03
C LEU A 490 -18.02 12.14 7.94
N ALA A 491 -17.57 13.25 8.50
CA ALA A 491 -18.38 14.06 9.41
C ALA A 491 -18.20 15.57 9.19
N SER A 492 -19.32 16.29 9.14
CA SER A 492 -19.39 17.74 9.18
C SER A 492 -19.20 18.21 10.63
N VAL A 493 -18.13 18.95 10.90
CA VAL A 493 -17.75 19.40 12.26
C VAL A 493 -17.63 20.91 12.28
N PHE A 494 -18.64 21.58 12.84
CA PHE A 494 -18.70 23.05 12.93
C PHE A 494 -18.84 23.51 14.39
N PRO A 495 -17.73 23.77 15.08
CA PRO A 495 -17.71 24.42 16.40
C PRO A 495 -18.48 25.74 16.41
N TYR A 496 -18.47 26.51 15.31
CA TYR A 496 -19.26 27.73 15.13
C TYR A 496 -20.74 27.53 15.52
N PHE A 497 -21.42 26.57 14.90
CA PHE A 497 -22.84 26.30 15.19
C PHE A 497 -23.05 25.81 16.63
N THR A 498 -22.09 25.10 17.21
CA THR A 498 -22.21 24.69 18.61
C THR A 498 -22.09 25.90 19.55
N TYR A 499 -21.18 26.83 19.26
CA TYR A 499 -21.00 28.07 20.01
C TYR A 499 -22.20 29.01 19.92
N VAL A 500 -22.66 29.36 18.71
CA VAL A 500 -23.74 30.36 18.55
C VAL A 500 -25.08 29.89 19.14
N HIS A 501 -25.34 28.58 19.20
CA HIS A 501 -26.54 28.04 19.85
C HIS A 501 -26.42 27.94 21.38
N ASN A 502 -25.22 28.14 21.97
CA ASN A 502 -24.99 28.04 23.41
C ASN A 502 -23.88 29.00 23.88
N GLN A 503 -24.04 30.30 23.65
CA GLN A 503 -23.03 31.31 23.97
C GLN A 503 -22.83 31.52 25.48
N GLU A 504 -23.81 31.16 26.32
CA GLU A 504 -23.69 31.22 27.77
C GLU A 504 -22.84 30.07 28.35
N GLY A 505 -22.87 28.89 27.72
CA GLY A 505 -22.18 27.70 28.18
C GLY A 505 -20.86 27.39 27.47
N ILE A 506 -20.53 28.11 26.40
CA ILE A 506 -19.35 27.86 25.57
C ILE A 506 -18.60 29.16 25.35
N ASP A 507 -17.39 29.24 25.91
CA ASP A 507 -16.46 30.33 25.63
C ASP A 507 -16.02 30.30 24.15
N ILE A 508 -15.95 31.48 23.53
CA ILE A 508 -15.52 31.58 22.14
C ILE A 508 -14.06 31.09 21.98
N ASP A 509 -13.22 31.24 22.98
CA ASP A 509 -11.83 30.77 22.96
C ASP A 509 -11.75 29.24 22.88
N TYR A 510 -12.72 28.54 23.47
CA TYR A 510 -12.84 27.09 23.34
C TYR A 510 -13.22 26.70 21.90
N ALA A 511 -14.06 27.49 21.23
CA ALA A 511 -14.49 27.25 19.86
C ALA A 511 -13.43 27.65 18.81
N LEU A 512 -12.58 28.64 19.11
CA LEU A 512 -11.56 29.19 18.20
C LEU A 512 -10.15 28.59 18.38
N PHE A 513 -10.00 27.55 19.21
CA PHE A 513 -8.71 26.94 19.56
C PHE A 513 -7.75 27.86 20.34
N THR A 514 -8.26 28.90 21.02
CA THR A 514 -7.46 29.91 21.72
C THR A 514 -7.51 29.81 23.24
N SER A 515 -8.24 28.83 23.79
CA SER A 515 -8.29 28.61 25.24
C SER A 515 -6.89 28.43 25.85
N PRO A 516 -6.54 29.11 26.96
CA PRO A 516 -5.21 29.04 27.57
C PRO A 516 -4.91 27.69 28.23
N GLY A 517 -5.90 26.84 28.43
CA GLY A 517 -5.74 25.52 29.04
C GLY A 517 -6.95 24.60 28.84
N THR A 518 -6.97 23.51 29.59
CA THR A 518 -8.06 22.52 29.56
C THR A 518 -9.39 23.17 29.90
N VAL A 519 -10.38 23.01 29.02
CA VAL A 519 -11.77 23.47 29.23
C VAL A 519 -12.63 22.31 29.72
N VAL A 520 -12.45 21.12 29.14
CA VAL A 520 -13.17 19.90 29.55
C VAL A 520 -12.16 18.83 29.91
N GLN A 521 -12.21 18.37 31.17
CA GLN A 521 -11.48 17.18 31.63
C GLN A 521 -12.42 15.98 31.61
N ASP A 522 -12.07 14.92 30.90
CA ASP A 522 -12.89 13.72 30.72
C ASP A 522 -12.04 12.46 30.93
N GLY A 523 -11.99 12.01 32.18
CA GLY A 523 -11.06 10.98 32.62
C GLY A 523 -9.61 11.42 32.37
N GLU A 524 -8.86 10.61 31.62
CA GLU A 524 -7.46 10.90 31.24
C GLU A 524 -7.33 11.89 30.09
N HIS A 525 -8.42 12.20 29.37
CA HIS A 525 -8.38 13.09 28.20
C HIS A 525 -8.67 14.54 28.59
N SER A 526 -7.83 15.44 28.10
CA SER A 526 -7.94 16.89 28.34
C SER A 526 -8.28 17.60 27.04
N TYR A 527 -9.43 18.27 26.99
CA TYR A 527 -9.89 18.99 25.80
C TYR A 527 -9.71 20.49 25.98
N GLN A 528 -8.83 21.08 25.17
CA GLN A 528 -8.56 22.52 25.11
C GLN A 528 -9.40 23.23 24.04
N ASN A 529 -9.95 22.51 23.07
CA ASN A 529 -10.77 23.07 22.00
C ASN A 529 -12.03 22.22 21.75
N LEU A 530 -13.08 22.86 21.24
CA LEU A 530 -14.39 22.27 21.00
C LEU A 530 -14.39 21.29 19.82
N PHE A 531 -13.51 21.50 18.84
CA PHE A 531 -13.35 20.60 17.70
C PHE A 531 -12.99 19.18 18.15
N ASP A 532 -11.97 19.05 19.00
CA ASP A 532 -11.52 17.77 19.54
C ASP A 532 -12.64 17.07 20.32
N ALA A 533 -13.37 17.82 21.14
CA ALA A 533 -14.47 17.27 21.92
C ALA A 533 -15.61 16.72 21.03
N ILE A 534 -15.93 17.41 19.93
CA ILE A 534 -16.95 16.94 18.97
C ILE A 534 -16.47 15.68 18.24
N VAL A 535 -15.21 15.67 17.79
CA VAL A 535 -14.63 14.52 17.07
C VAL A 535 -14.53 13.29 17.98
N ASP A 536 -14.10 13.45 19.23
CA ASP A 536 -13.98 12.33 20.17
C ASP A 536 -15.33 11.84 20.71
N ALA A 537 -16.35 12.70 20.74
CA ALA A 537 -17.73 12.27 20.97
C ALA A 537 -18.23 11.35 19.84
N LEU A 538 -17.91 11.65 18.58
CA LEU A 538 -18.22 10.77 17.46
C LEU A 538 -17.45 9.45 17.53
N TYR A 539 -16.15 9.47 17.86
CA TYR A 539 -15.39 8.24 18.07
C TYR A 539 -16.00 7.36 19.16
N SER A 540 -16.35 7.94 20.30
CA SER A 540 -16.99 7.22 21.41
C SER A 540 -18.35 6.62 21.00
N ALA A 541 -19.13 7.33 20.18
CA ALA A 541 -20.38 6.81 19.64
C ALA A 541 -20.17 5.62 18.69
N MET A 542 -19.19 5.70 17.78
CA MET A 542 -18.85 4.61 16.87
C MET A 542 -18.35 3.36 17.61
N GLU A 543 -17.51 3.54 18.63
CA GLU A 543 -16.99 2.42 19.44
C GLU A 543 -18.11 1.60 20.08
N LYS A 544 -19.18 2.25 20.57
CA LYS A 544 -20.35 1.59 21.17
C LYS A 544 -21.13 0.70 20.22
N VAL A 545 -20.99 0.89 18.90
CA VAL A 545 -21.70 0.10 17.87
C VAL A 545 -20.77 -0.79 17.03
N GLY A 546 -19.56 -1.05 17.53
CA GLY A 546 -18.58 -1.95 16.88
C GLY A 546 -17.65 -1.26 15.88
N GLY A 547 -17.54 0.07 15.94
CA GLY A 547 -16.73 0.90 15.05
C GLY A 547 -15.34 1.26 15.58
N SER A 548 -14.77 0.48 16.49
CA SER A 548 -13.45 0.79 17.09
C SER A 548 -12.33 0.90 16.04
N THR A 549 -12.50 0.26 14.88
CA THR A 549 -11.57 0.29 13.75
C THR A 549 -11.83 1.39 12.71
N VAL A 550 -12.92 2.15 12.86
CA VAL A 550 -13.37 3.16 11.89
C VAL A 550 -12.77 4.52 12.24
N ARG A 551 -12.06 5.12 11.27
CA ARG A 551 -11.51 6.48 11.39
C ARG A 551 -12.56 7.54 11.05
N ILE A 552 -12.36 8.76 11.54
CA ILE A 552 -13.12 9.94 11.12
C ILE A 552 -12.29 10.74 10.11
N VAL A 553 -12.94 11.15 9.02
CA VAL A 553 -12.51 12.25 8.15
C VAL A 553 -13.46 13.41 8.41
N VAL A 554 -12.94 14.59 8.73
CA VAL A 554 -13.76 15.79 8.86
C VAL A 554 -14.03 16.31 7.46
N SER A 555 -15.23 16.09 6.96
CA SER A 555 -15.57 16.30 5.55
C SER A 555 -15.95 17.75 5.24
N ASP A 556 -16.22 18.55 6.26
CA ASP A 556 -16.46 19.99 6.19
C ASP A 556 -16.37 20.62 7.58
N SER A 557 -15.57 21.68 7.67
CA SER A 557 -15.42 22.51 8.87
C SER A 557 -15.02 23.93 8.48
N GLY A 558 -15.56 24.94 9.15
CA GLY A 558 -15.29 26.33 8.81
C GLY A 558 -15.95 27.30 9.78
N TRP A 559 -15.72 28.59 9.54
CA TRP A 559 -16.28 29.68 10.33
C TRP A 559 -16.64 30.85 9.41
N PRO A 560 -17.88 31.39 9.46
CA PRO A 560 -18.32 32.42 8.53
C PRO A 560 -17.67 33.77 8.83
N SER A 561 -17.39 34.56 7.80
CA SER A 561 -16.73 35.87 7.94
C SER A 561 -17.68 37.05 8.13
N ALA A 562 -19.00 36.85 7.93
CA ALA A 562 -20.05 37.86 8.07
C ALA A 562 -21.45 37.20 8.17
N GLY A 563 -22.48 38.02 8.42
CA GLY A 563 -23.90 37.62 8.30
C GLY A 563 -24.58 37.11 9.59
N ALA A 564 -23.86 37.00 10.70
CA ALA A 564 -24.42 36.54 12.00
C ALA A 564 -23.51 36.88 13.20
N PRO A 565 -24.00 36.67 14.45
CA PRO A 565 -23.17 36.78 15.64
C PRO A 565 -21.87 35.96 15.54
N ALA A 566 -20.78 36.58 16.00
CA ALA A 566 -19.40 36.06 15.94
C ALA A 566 -18.86 35.68 14.54
N ALA A 567 -19.62 35.96 13.47
CA ALA A 567 -19.15 35.81 12.09
C ALA A 567 -18.37 37.07 11.69
N THR A 568 -17.05 37.06 11.91
CA THR A 568 -16.14 38.15 11.52
C THR A 568 -14.94 37.58 10.77
N LYS A 569 -14.29 38.40 9.94
CA LYS A 569 -13.06 38.00 9.25
C LYS A 569 -11.96 37.56 10.22
N ASP A 570 -11.85 38.19 11.38
CA ASP A 570 -10.86 37.83 12.40
C ASP A 570 -11.14 36.47 13.04
N ASN A 571 -12.39 36.19 13.41
CA ASN A 571 -12.77 34.90 13.96
C ASN A 571 -12.65 33.78 12.92
N ALA A 572 -13.04 34.06 11.67
CA ALA A 572 -12.89 33.13 10.55
C ALA A 572 -11.41 32.78 10.31
N ARG A 573 -10.54 33.80 10.26
CA ARG A 573 -9.09 33.62 10.15
C ARG A 573 -8.53 32.81 11.32
N ALA A 574 -8.88 33.17 12.55
CA ALA A 574 -8.40 32.49 13.76
C ALA A 574 -8.79 31.01 13.75
N TYR A 575 -10.07 30.72 13.52
CA TYR A 575 -10.58 29.35 13.47
C TYR A 575 -9.89 28.52 12.38
N VAL A 576 -9.91 28.99 11.14
CA VAL A 576 -9.39 28.20 10.01
C VAL A 576 -7.88 28.01 10.11
N GLN A 577 -7.11 29.05 10.48
CA GLN A 577 -5.67 28.91 10.61
C GLN A 577 -5.29 27.97 11.77
N ASN A 578 -6.00 28.04 12.89
CA ASN A 578 -5.76 27.13 14.01
C ASN A 578 -6.16 25.70 13.68
N LEU A 579 -7.26 25.49 12.94
CA LEU A 579 -7.66 24.18 12.44
C LEU A 579 -6.56 23.57 11.56
N ILE A 580 -6.03 24.33 10.58
CA ILE A 580 -4.91 23.89 9.74
C ILE A 580 -3.69 23.48 10.58
N ASN A 581 -3.36 24.27 11.60
CA ASN A 581 -2.21 24.01 12.48
C ASN A 581 -2.44 22.83 13.45
N HIS A 582 -3.71 22.47 13.70
CA HIS A 582 -4.10 21.50 14.71
C HIS A 582 -4.21 20.07 14.17
N VAL A 583 -4.86 19.89 13.01
CA VAL A 583 -5.31 18.57 12.54
C VAL A 583 -4.21 17.53 12.32
N SER A 584 -2.95 17.94 12.16
CA SER A 584 -1.82 17.01 12.08
C SER A 584 -1.49 16.31 13.40
N LYS A 585 -1.95 16.86 14.54
CA LYS A 585 -1.71 16.31 15.88
C LYS A 585 -2.74 15.24 16.27
N GLY A 586 -3.94 15.33 15.73
CA GLY A 586 -5.08 14.51 16.15
C GLY A 586 -5.83 15.08 17.35
N THR A 587 -6.67 14.24 17.95
CA THR A 587 -7.44 14.56 19.16
C THR A 587 -6.82 13.91 20.40
N PRO A 588 -7.23 14.30 21.63
CA PRO A 588 -6.81 13.62 22.86
C PRO A 588 -7.03 12.10 22.84
N LYS A 589 -8.19 11.61 22.37
CA LYS A 589 -8.48 10.16 22.29
C LYS A 589 -7.77 9.48 21.13
N ARG A 590 -7.53 10.19 20.02
CA ARG A 590 -6.92 9.68 18.79
C ARG A 590 -5.79 10.62 18.32
N PRO A 591 -4.57 10.50 18.89
CA PRO A 591 -3.43 11.38 18.62
C PRO A 591 -2.74 11.02 17.28
N VAL A 592 -3.52 11.01 16.20
CA VAL A 592 -3.08 10.76 14.83
C VAL A 592 -3.68 11.81 13.89
N PRO A 593 -3.02 12.17 12.77
CA PRO A 593 -3.53 13.18 11.86
C PRO A 593 -4.97 12.92 11.40
N ILE A 594 -5.79 13.96 11.42
CA ILE A 594 -7.20 13.93 10.99
C ILE A 594 -7.27 14.56 9.61
N GLU A 595 -7.66 13.78 8.60
CA GLU A 595 -7.96 14.37 7.30
C GLU A 595 -9.20 15.26 7.42
N THR A 596 -9.07 16.51 6.99
CA THR A 596 -10.02 17.58 7.25
C THR A 596 -10.21 18.45 6.00
N TYR A 597 -11.45 18.73 5.63
CA TYR A 597 -11.79 19.62 4.52
C TYR A 597 -12.36 20.92 5.04
N ILE A 598 -11.75 22.04 4.65
CA ILE A 598 -12.24 23.37 5.03
C ILE A 598 -13.41 23.75 4.14
N PHE A 599 -14.49 24.22 4.74
CA PHE A 599 -15.66 24.73 4.06
C PHE A 599 -15.64 26.26 4.09
N ALA A 600 -15.47 26.97 2.96
CA ALA A 600 -15.29 26.47 1.58
C ALA A 600 -14.34 27.36 0.75
N MET A 601 -14.06 26.96 -0.50
CA MET A 601 -13.12 27.69 -1.36
C MET A 601 -13.54 29.15 -1.63
N PHE A 602 -14.82 29.37 -1.92
CA PHE A 602 -15.35 30.69 -2.29
C PHE A 602 -16.59 31.07 -1.48
N ASN A 603 -16.85 32.37 -1.39
CA ASN A 603 -18.17 32.89 -1.04
C ASN A 603 -19.16 32.54 -2.17
N GLU A 604 -20.31 31.95 -1.81
CA GLU A 604 -21.28 31.36 -2.76
C GLU A 604 -22.57 32.21 -2.79
N ASN A 605 -22.65 33.16 -3.73
CA ASN A 605 -23.69 34.20 -3.74
C ASN A 605 -25.11 33.69 -4.08
N GLU A 606 -25.25 32.51 -4.68
CA GLU A 606 -26.55 31.92 -5.03
C GLU A 606 -27.09 30.96 -3.95
N LYS A 607 -26.40 30.82 -2.81
CA LYS A 607 -26.96 30.07 -1.69
C LYS A 607 -28.22 30.75 -1.15
N THR A 608 -29.27 29.94 -1.03
CA THR A 608 -30.54 30.28 -0.39
C THR A 608 -30.49 29.95 1.10
N GLY A 609 -31.23 30.68 1.92
CA GLY A 609 -31.24 30.49 3.38
C GLY A 609 -30.57 31.66 4.11
N ASP A 610 -30.01 31.38 5.28
CA ASP A 610 -29.39 32.39 6.14
C ASP A 610 -28.20 33.07 5.47
N GLU A 611 -28.00 34.35 5.76
CA GLU A 611 -26.94 35.17 5.15
C GLU A 611 -25.53 34.58 5.37
N ILE A 612 -25.32 33.88 6.48
CA ILE A 612 -24.06 33.20 6.82
C ILE A 612 -23.60 32.22 5.75
N GLU A 613 -24.53 31.55 5.07
CA GLU A 613 -24.23 30.49 4.11
C GLU A 613 -23.40 31.00 2.92
N ARG A 614 -23.51 32.31 2.64
CA ARG A 614 -22.80 33.02 1.57
C ARG A 614 -21.41 33.50 1.97
N ASN A 615 -21.01 33.33 3.23
CA ASN A 615 -19.84 33.97 3.84
C ASN A 615 -18.82 32.98 4.44
N PHE A 616 -18.76 31.74 3.93
CA PHE A 616 -17.78 30.72 4.36
C PHE A 616 -16.50 30.66 3.50
N GLY A 617 -16.39 31.52 2.48
CA GLY A 617 -15.30 31.50 1.53
C GLY A 617 -13.94 31.82 2.14
N LEU A 618 -12.92 31.08 1.71
CA LEU A 618 -11.51 31.45 1.89
C LEU A 618 -11.09 32.56 0.92
N PHE A 619 -11.67 32.53 -0.28
CA PHE A 619 -11.40 33.47 -1.37
C PHE A 619 -12.69 34.15 -1.83
N GLU A 620 -12.56 35.38 -2.29
CA GLU A 620 -13.59 36.03 -3.09
C GLU A 620 -13.59 35.45 -4.51
N PRO A 621 -14.66 35.64 -5.30
CA PRO A 621 -14.72 35.14 -6.67
C PRO A 621 -13.66 35.73 -7.62
N ASP A 622 -13.00 36.84 -7.26
CA ASP A 622 -11.85 37.38 -7.99
C ASP A 622 -10.51 36.69 -7.61
N LYS A 623 -10.56 35.65 -6.78
CA LYS A 623 -9.45 34.87 -6.22
C LYS A 623 -8.62 35.62 -5.17
N SER A 624 -9.03 36.82 -4.75
CA SER A 624 -8.41 37.49 -3.61
C SER A 624 -8.79 36.78 -2.30
N PRO A 625 -7.90 36.68 -1.30
CA PRO A 625 -8.22 36.05 -0.03
C PRO A 625 -9.20 36.93 0.78
N VAL A 626 -10.26 36.35 1.34
CA VAL A 626 -11.20 37.05 2.24
C VAL A 626 -10.48 37.51 3.52
N TYR A 627 -9.55 36.67 3.98
CA TYR A 627 -8.59 36.89 5.07
C TYR A 627 -7.31 36.08 4.78
N PRO A 628 -6.13 36.51 5.28
CA PRO A 628 -4.88 35.81 4.97
C PRO A 628 -4.84 34.44 5.63
N ILE A 629 -4.51 33.40 4.86
CA ILE A 629 -4.43 32.00 5.29
C ILE A 629 -3.18 31.34 4.71
N THR A 630 -2.58 30.39 5.44
CA THR A 630 -1.41 29.62 4.98
C THR A 630 -1.69 28.12 5.07
N PHE A 631 -1.62 27.44 3.92
CA PHE A 631 -1.57 25.99 3.77
C PHE A 631 -0.10 25.61 3.56
N SER A 632 0.53 24.95 4.53
CA SER A 632 1.99 24.73 4.57
C SER A 632 2.52 23.60 3.67
#